data_AF-A0A1H9RPJ3-F1
#
_entry.id   AF-A0A1H9RPJ3-F1
#
_cell.length_a   1.000
_cell.length_b   1.000
_cell.length_c   1.000
_cell.angle_alpha   90.00
_cell.angle_beta   90.00
_cell.angle_gamma   90.00
#
_symmetry.space_group_name_H-M   'P 1'
#
loop_
_entity.id
_entity.type
_entity.pdbx_description
1 polymer ?
#
loop_
_entity_poly.entity_id
_entity_poly.type
_entity_poly.pdbx_seq_one_letter_code
_entity_poly.pdbx_strand_id
1 'polypeptide(L)'
;MNERNFEVRGPVIGSNIGTSGRARTGDVHIGHIKDVATVLRLLDELREDLNEAQAPTSAIEAVDDLRAEARKPKPSRDVADHLMDKLADRGLGEQVKDLSKAFDALF
;
A
#
# COMPACT_ATOMS: atom_id res chain seq x y z
N MET A 1 38.82 -1.75 -55.06
CA MET A 1 37.35 -1.74 -55.22
C MET A 1 36.77 -3.00 -54.57
N ASN A 2 36.07 -2.84 -53.44
CA ASN A 2 34.76 -3.44 -53.08
C ASN A 2 34.64 -3.65 -51.57
N GLU A 3 34.18 -2.61 -50.89
CA GLU A 3 33.61 -2.68 -49.55
C GLU A 3 32.17 -3.16 -49.68
N ARG A 4 31.83 -4.29 -49.04
CA ARG A 4 30.43 -4.70 -48.87
C ARG A 4 30.02 -4.45 -47.44
N ASN A 5 29.22 -3.39 -47.28
CA ASN A 5 28.49 -3.00 -46.09
C ASN A 5 27.52 -4.10 -45.65
N PHE A 6 27.62 -4.53 -44.39
CA PHE A 6 26.52 -5.20 -43.71
C PHE A 6 25.77 -4.15 -42.89
N GLU A 7 24.69 -3.61 -43.48
CA GLU A 7 23.68 -2.83 -42.76
C GLU A 7 22.86 -3.76 -41.86
N VAL A 8 22.99 -3.63 -40.54
CA VAL A 8 21.99 -4.13 -39.59
C VAL A 8 20.88 -3.07 -39.50
N ARG A 9 19.95 -3.13 -40.45
CA ARG A 9 18.64 -2.47 -40.36
C ARG A 9 17.70 -3.42 -39.64
N GLY A 10 17.38 -3.12 -38.38
CA GLY A 10 16.25 -3.74 -37.69
C GLY A 10 14.94 -3.37 -38.40
N PRO A 11 13.98 -4.29 -38.53
CA PRO A 11 12.76 -4.02 -39.28
C PRO A 11 11.84 -3.09 -38.52
N VAL A 12 11.29 -2.17 -39.31
CA VAL A 12 10.27 -1.18 -39.00
C VAL A 12 8.92 -1.88 -38.83
N ILE A 13 8.26 -1.72 -37.68
CA ILE A 13 6.80 -1.83 -37.57
C ILE A 13 6.34 -0.63 -36.75
N GLY A 14 5.77 0.36 -37.44
CA GLY A 14 4.95 1.38 -36.81
C GLY A 14 3.54 0.85 -36.53
N SER A 15 3.02 1.26 -35.37
CA SER A 15 1.59 1.40 -34.98
C SER A 15 0.75 0.11 -34.91
N ASN A 16 0.11 -0.28 -33.80
CA ASN A 16 -0.46 0.45 -32.66
C ASN A 16 -0.61 -0.45 -31.41
N ILE A 17 -0.77 0.19 -30.25
CA ILE A 17 -1.00 -0.33 -28.87
C ILE A 17 0.32 -0.55 -28.11
N GLY A 18 0.72 0.24 -27.10
CA GLY A 18 0.08 1.33 -26.39
C GLY A 18 0.93 1.59 -25.14
N THR A 19 1.36 2.85 -24.96
CA THR A 19 1.71 3.51 -23.68
C THR A 19 2.77 2.83 -22.80
N SER A 20 3.98 3.40 -22.76
CA SER A 20 4.40 4.28 -21.65
C SER A 20 4.47 3.56 -20.30
N GLY A 21 5.70 3.28 -19.86
CA GLY A 21 5.90 2.76 -18.51
C GLY A 21 7.36 2.51 -18.20
N ARG A 22 8.18 3.56 -18.26
CA ARG A 22 9.53 3.59 -17.70
C ARG A 22 9.43 3.19 -16.22
N ALA A 23 9.58 1.91 -15.92
CA ALA A 23 9.66 1.40 -14.57
C ALA A 23 10.93 1.99 -13.92
N ARG A 24 10.75 3.07 -13.16
CA ARG A 24 11.71 3.54 -12.16
C ARG A 24 11.71 2.53 -11.02
N THR A 25 12.38 1.41 -11.23
CA THR A 25 12.72 0.46 -10.16
C THR A 25 13.97 0.99 -9.48
N GLY A 26 13.81 1.76 -8.41
CA GLY A 26 14.91 2.30 -7.62
C GLY A 26 14.34 3.19 -6.52
N ASP A 27 14.44 2.72 -5.28
CA ASP A 27 13.90 3.36 -4.06
C ASP A 27 12.37 3.37 -3.90
N VAL A 28 11.73 2.21 -4.02
CA VAL A 28 10.64 1.94 -3.07
C VAL A 28 11.34 1.76 -1.73
N HIS A 29 11.48 2.87 -0.98
CA HIS A 29 12.28 2.97 0.24
C HIS A 29 12.16 1.68 1.07
N ILE A 30 13.27 1.00 1.32
CA ILE A 30 13.29 -0.20 2.18
C ILE A 30 12.64 0.11 3.56
N GLY A 31 12.68 1.38 4.00
CA GLY A 31 11.87 1.90 5.10
C GLY A 31 10.38 1.71 4.88
N HIS A 32 9.82 2.29 3.81
CA HIS A 32 8.40 2.19 3.45
C HIS A 32 7.87 0.74 3.45
N ILE A 33 8.64 -0.24 2.98
CA ILE A 33 8.22 -1.66 3.02
C ILE A 33 8.18 -2.20 4.46
N LYS A 34 9.14 -1.84 5.32
CA LYS A 34 9.15 -2.20 6.74
C LYS A 34 8.03 -1.50 7.52
N ASP A 35 7.75 -0.25 7.16
CA ASP A 35 6.70 0.54 7.78
C ASP A 35 5.32 -0.06 7.41
N VAL A 36 5.12 -0.45 6.15
CA VAL A 36 3.90 -1.16 5.70
C VAL A 36 3.75 -2.50 6.41
N ALA A 37 4.82 -3.30 6.51
CA ALA A 37 4.77 -4.57 7.22
C ALA A 37 4.41 -4.39 8.70
N THR A 38 4.90 -3.34 9.34
CA THR A 38 4.58 -3.02 10.74
C THR A 38 3.10 -2.68 10.90
N VAL A 39 2.56 -1.83 10.04
CA VAL A 39 1.13 -1.48 10.04
C VAL A 39 0.26 -2.70 9.79
N LEU A 40 0.60 -3.53 8.80
CA LEU A 40 -0.17 -4.74 8.49
C LEU A 40 -0.17 -5.73 9.66
N ARG A 41 0.94 -5.88 10.38
CA ARG A 41 1.00 -6.74 11.58
C ARG A 41 0.05 -6.24 12.68
N LEU A 42 0.08 -4.94 12.99
CA LEU A 42 -0.80 -4.36 14.01
C LEU A 42 -2.28 -4.47 13.62
N LEU A 43 -2.60 -4.33 12.33
CA LEU A 43 -3.97 -4.53 11.83
C LEU A 43 -4.41 -5.99 11.92
N ASP A 44 -3.52 -6.94 11.61
CA ASP A 44 -3.82 -8.37 11.72
C ASP A 44 -4.06 -8.76 13.20
N GLU A 45 -3.25 -8.25 14.13
CA GLU A 45 -3.45 -8.42 15.59
C GLU A 45 -4.78 -7.82 16.06
N LEU A 46 -5.07 -6.58 15.67
CA LEU A 46 -6.33 -5.92 16.01
C LEU A 46 -7.55 -6.69 15.45
N ARG A 47 -7.41 -7.25 14.24
CA ARG A 47 -8.47 -8.07 13.63
C ARG A 47 -8.70 -9.35 14.41
N GLU A 48 -7.66 -10.00 14.91
CA GLU A 48 -7.75 -11.19 15.77
C GLU A 48 -8.48 -10.85 17.08
N ASP A 49 -8.03 -9.81 17.78
CA ASP A 49 -8.67 -9.33 19.02
C ASP A 49 -10.16 -9.02 18.83
N LEU A 50 -10.52 -8.38 17.71
CA LEU A 50 -11.92 -8.07 17.38
C LEU A 50 -12.75 -9.32 17.11
N ASN A 51 -12.18 -10.34 16.46
CA ASN A 51 -12.87 -11.60 16.25
C ASN A 51 -13.07 -12.36 17.55
N GLU A 52 -12.06 -12.38 18.44
CA GLU A 52 -12.17 -13.00 19.77
C GLU A 52 -13.22 -12.31 20.65
N ALA A 53 -13.24 -10.98 20.61
CA ALA A 53 -14.21 -10.16 21.34
C ALA A 53 -15.63 -10.20 20.74
N GLN A 54 -15.85 -10.91 19.62
CA GLN A 54 -17.10 -10.89 18.84
C GLN A 54 -17.56 -9.47 18.54
N ALA A 55 -16.62 -8.60 18.17
CA ALA A 55 -16.88 -7.21 17.88
C ALA A 55 -17.86 -7.06 16.70
N PRO A 56 -18.56 -5.92 16.58
CA PRO A 56 -19.45 -5.67 15.46
C PRO A 56 -18.73 -5.82 14.12
N THR A 57 -19.39 -6.38 13.10
CA THR A 57 -18.84 -6.54 11.74
C THR A 57 -18.25 -5.24 11.20
N SER A 58 -18.89 -4.10 11.48
CA SER A 58 -18.39 -2.77 11.07
C SER A 58 -17.00 -2.40 11.61
N ALA A 59 -16.58 -2.97 12.75
CA ALA A 59 -15.23 -2.77 13.29
C ALA A 59 -14.20 -3.58 12.49
N ILE A 60 -14.55 -4.81 12.14
CA ILE A 60 -13.72 -5.69 11.30
C ILE A 60 -13.56 -5.07 9.90
N GLU A 61 -14.65 -4.55 9.32
CA GLU A 61 -14.63 -3.83 8.04
C GLU A 61 -13.72 -2.60 8.08
N ALA A 62 -13.76 -1.81 9.16
CA ALA A 62 -12.87 -0.64 9.31
C ALA A 62 -11.39 -1.04 9.37
N VAL A 63 -11.06 -2.18 9.98
CA VAL A 63 -9.70 -2.73 9.99
C VAL A 63 -9.28 -3.24 8.59
N ASP A 64 -10.18 -3.93 7.89
CA ASP A 64 -9.93 -4.39 6.52
C ASP A 64 -9.74 -3.20 5.55
N ASP A 65 -10.50 -2.11 5.73
CA ASP A 65 -10.33 -0.85 4.97
C ASP A 65 -8.98 -0.19 5.25
N LEU A 66 -8.54 -0.13 6.52
CA LEU A 66 -7.20 0.37 6.89
C LEU A 66 -6.09 -0.48 6.26
N ARG A 67 -6.29 -1.79 6.18
CA ARG A 67 -5.35 -2.71 5.54
C ARG A 67 -5.24 -2.45 4.04
N ALA A 68 -6.36 -2.17 3.39
CA ALA A 68 -6.38 -1.79 1.99
C ALA A 68 -5.70 -0.42 1.76
N GLU A 69 -5.95 0.55 2.66
CA GLU A 69 -5.32 1.88 2.61
C GLU A 69 -3.79 1.80 2.75
N ALA A 70 -3.28 1.05 3.72
CA ALA A 70 -1.85 0.88 3.97
C ALA A 70 -1.09 0.22 2.79
N ARG A 71 -1.79 -0.52 1.93
CA ARG A 71 -1.20 -1.17 0.75
C ARG A 71 -1.18 -0.28 -0.49
N LYS A 72 -1.80 0.90 -0.43
CA LYS A 72 -1.80 1.81 -1.59
C LYS A 72 -0.39 2.36 -1.80
N PRO A 73 0.02 2.60 -3.07
CA PRO A 73 1.29 3.27 -3.37
C PRO A 73 1.40 4.68 -2.76
N LYS A 74 0.26 5.29 -2.43
CA LYS A 74 0.15 6.57 -1.74
C LYS A 74 -1.04 6.49 -0.77
N PRO A 75 -0.81 6.09 0.49
CA PRO A 75 -1.86 6.04 1.49
C PRO A 75 -2.36 7.45 1.81
N SER A 76 -3.65 7.59 2.08
CA SER A 76 -4.29 8.85 2.43
C SER A 76 -4.43 8.99 3.94
N ARG A 77 -3.84 10.06 4.49
CA ARG A 77 -3.93 10.38 5.92
C ARG A 77 -5.36 10.61 6.37
N ASP A 78 -6.13 11.39 5.63
CA ASP A 78 -7.53 11.71 5.97
C ASP A 78 -8.39 10.44 6.05
N VAL A 79 -8.13 9.45 5.19
CA VAL A 79 -8.87 8.18 5.19
C VAL A 79 -8.46 7.32 6.38
N ALA A 80 -7.16 7.24 6.66
CA ALA A 80 -6.66 6.47 7.80
C ALA A 80 -7.15 7.05 9.13
N ASP A 81 -7.09 8.38 9.30
CA ASP A 81 -7.55 9.07 10.50
C ASP A 81 -9.07 8.85 10.72
N HIS A 82 -9.88 8.98 9.66
CA HIS A 82 -11.33 8.71 9.74
C HIS A 82 -11.67 7.26 10.14
N LEU A 83 -10.91 6.28 9.64
CA LEU A 83 -11.10 4.87 10.00
C LEU A 83 -10.62 4.59 11.43
N MET A 84 -9.54 5.23 11.87
CA MET A 84 -9.02 5.15 13.23
C MET A 84 -9.98 5.78 14.26
N ASP A 85 -10.57 6.93 13.96
CA ASP A 85 -11.58 7.57 14.81
C ASP A 85 -12.80 6.66 15.01
N LYS A 86 -13.27 6.01 13.94
CA LYS A 86 -14.32 5.01 14.03
C LYS A 86 -13.96 3.86 14.96
N LEU A 87 -12.72 3.38 14.95
CA LEU A 87 -12.27 2.32 15.86
C LEU A 87 -12.16 2.83 17.30
N ALA A 88 -11.72 4.06 17.51
CA ALA A 88 -11.61 4.69 18.82
C ALA A 88 -12.99 4.86 19.49
N ASP A 89 -14.00 5.29 18.73
CA ASP A 89 -15.40 5.41 19.19
C ASP A 89 -16.00 4.07 19.66
N ARG A 90 -15.39 2.95 19.27
CA ARG A 90 -15.81 1.59 19.63
C ARG A 90 -15.06 1.02 20.83
N GLY A 91 -14.24 1.83 21.50
CA GLY A 91 -13.50 1.44 22.71
C GLY A 91 -12.09 0.89 22.45
N LEU A 92 -11.58 0.96 21.21
CA LEU A 92 -10.24 0.48 20.83
C LEU A 92 -9.17 1.58 20.93
N GLY A 93 -9.38 2.56 21.80
CA GLY A 93 -8.59 3.80 21.83
C GLY A 93 -7.10 3.59 22.16
N GLU A 94 -6.72 2.49 22.82
CA GLU A 94 -5.32 2.17 23.08
C GLU A 94 -4.65 1.56 21.85
N GLN A 95 -5.29 0.56 21.24
CA GLN A 95 -4.81 -0.08 20.00
C GLN A 95 -4.72 0.93 18.85
N VAL A 96 -5.67 1.87 18.77
CA VAL A 96 -5.69 2.94 17.77
C VAL A 96 -4.49 3.89 17.91
N LYS A 97 -3.97 4.14 19.13
CA LYS A 97 -2.80 5.01 19.31
C LYS A 97 -1.53 4.40 18.72
N ASP A 98 -1.33 3.11 18.92
CA ASP A 98 -0.14 2.44 18.38
C ASP A 98 -0.28 2.24 16.86
N LEU A 99 -1.49 2.01 16.38
CA LEU A 99 -1.79 1.99 14.95
C LEU A 99 -1.54 3.37 14.30
N SER A 100 -1.96 4.46 14.95
CA SER A 100 -1.74 5.83 14.48
C SER A 100 -0.25 6.17 14.34
N LYS A 101 0.57 5.82 15.33
CA LYS A 101 2.04 5.99 15.24
C LYS A 101 2.65 5.20 14.08
N ALA A 102 2.13 4.00 13.81
CA ALA A 102 2.63 3.17 12.73
C ALA A 102 2.21 3.74 11.35
N PHE A 103 1.00 4.30 11.25
CA PHE A 103 0.55 5.02 10.05
C PHE A 103 1.29 6.34 9.82
N ASP A 104 1.69 7.06 10.87
CA ASP A 104 2.53 8.27 10.73
C ASP A 104 3.88 7.97 10.05
N ALA A 105 4.40 6.75 10.16
CA ALA A 105 5.61 6.32 9.43
C ALA A 105 5.35 6.00 7.94
N LEU A 106 4.09 5.84 7.53
CA LEU A 106 3.70 5.60 6.14
C LEU A 106 3.46 6.86 5.31
N PHE A 107 3.19 7.99 5.96
CA PHE A 107 2.92 9.29 5.33
C PHE A 107 4.21 10.10 5.14
#